data_AF-A0A521EL52-F1
#
_entry.id   AF-A0A521EL52-F1
#
_cell.length_a   1.000
_cell.length_b   1.000
_cell.length_c   1.000
_cell.angle_alpha   90.00
_cell.angle_beta   90.00
_cell.angle_gamma   90.00
#
_symmetry.space_group_name_H-M   'P 1'
#
loop_
_entity.id
_entity.type
_entity.pdbx_description
1 polymer ?
#
loop_
_entity_poly.entity_id
_entity_poly.type
_entity_poly.pdbx_seq_one_letter_code
_entity_poly.pdbx_strand_id
1 'polypeptide(L)'
;MPRRSLELYARWWQLETWLRDLAYVELRALRGVSWIDALKTATGRQAQDAAFTHMSSADTDNPLAYLDYRQLVSLIDDHWDQCGYALIERQAWAGRQIELARIRHRIGHVRSAHRDDLGRLEQTLRDLERGRFISYASYNRRQVPDPSEHADPVTTGWVRRRHPTAQRLIAHAQRQYETRLRIGISKRPCARWPQDLADAPGLLWHADFYMRERTIDLRRLWHDSAVADIQPLLVHLLADNPWHVGFTFTAVDDAQAVSDAVGAAFDAVLLCSGVGLRDDDQWTRWRHRASDLDYRVAAAGPWTTIDENTVPVSLFGAGGEVESTPPW
;
A
#
# COMPACT_ATOMS: atom_id res chain seq x y z
N MET A 1 13.01 -28.61 -7.97
CA MET A 1 14.01 -27.60 -8.43
C MET A 1 15.17 -27.55 -7.45
N PRO A 2 16.41 -27.21 -7.87
CA PRO A 2 17.53 -27.06 -6.97
C PRO A 2 17.24 -25.99 -5.90
N ARG A 3 17.54 -26.28 -4.63
CA ARG A 3 17.28 -25.41 -3.47
C ARG A 3 17.74 -23.96 -3.70
N ARG A 4 18.97 -23.79 -4.18
CA ARG A 4 19.57 -22.47 -4.44
C ARG A 4 18.80 -21.65 -5.46
N SER A 5 18.25 -22.30 -6.49
CA SER A 5 17.45 -21.61 -7.51
C SER A 5 16.11 -21.13 -6.94
N LEU A 6 15.50 -21.90 -6.04
CA LEU A 6 14.27 -21.50 -5.34
C LEU A 6 14.53 -20.34 -4.38
N GLU A 7 15.62 -20.40 -3.60
CA GLU A 7 16.04 -19.31 -2.71
C GLU A 7 16.29 -18.02 -3.50
N LEU A 8 17.02 -18.13 -4.62
CA LEU A 8 17.29 -16.99 -5.50
C LEU A 8 16.00 -16.41 -6.08
N TYR A 9 15.08 -17.26 -6.56
CA TYR A 9 13.79 -16.83 -7.08
C TYR A 9 12.95 -16.13 -5.99
N ALA A 10 12.90 -16.68 -4.78
CA ALA A 10 12.16 -16.08 -3.67
C ALA A 10 12.72 -14.70 -3.27
N ARG A 11 14.05 -14.55 -3.17
CA ARG A 11 14.69 -13.24 -2.93
C ARG A 11 14.44 -12.26 -4.07
N TRP A 12 14.43 -12.75 -5.30
CA TRP A 12 14.16 -11.92 -6.46
C TRP A 12 12.72 -11.41 -6.48
N TRP A 13 11.78 -12.29 -6.14
CA TRP A 13 10.38 -11.94 -5.94
C TRP A 13 10.23 -10.84 -4.88
N GLN A 14 10.89 -10.97 -3.72
CA GLN A 14 10.88 -9.93 -2.69
C GLN A 14 11.39 -8.57 -3.20
N LEU A 15 12.47 -8.55 -3.99
CA LEU A 15 12.99 -7.33 -4.59
C LEU A 15 11.97 -6.69 -5.54
N GLU A 16 11.45 -7.45 -6.50
CA GLU A 16 10.50 -6.88 -7.47
C GLU A 16 9.18 -6.46 -6.82
N THR A 17 8.63 -7.25 -5.90
CA THR A 17 7.42 -6.87 -5.12
C THR A 17 7.65 -5.57 -4.37
N TRP A 18 8.79 -5.44 -3.69
CA TRP A 18 9.13 -4.21 -2.98
C TRP A 18 9.19 -2.99 -3.91
N LEU A 19 9.86 -3.11 -5.06
CA LEU A 19 9.96 -2.01 -6.02
C LEU A 19 8.59 -1.64 -6.61
N ARG A 20 7.69 -2.62 -6.82
CA ARG A 20 6.30 -2.35 -7.26
C ARG A 20 5.51 -1.64 -6.17
N ASP A 21 5.59 -2.10 -4.93
CA ASP A 21 4.92 -1.47 -3.78
C ASP A 21 5.37 -0.02 -3.59
N LEU A 22 6.69 0.22 -3.67
CA LEU A 22 7.28 1.55 -3.59
C LEU A 22 6.76 2.45 -4.72
N ALA A 23 6.89 2.00 -5.98
CA ALA A 23 6.42 2.78 -7.13
C ALA A 23 4.91 3.05 -7.04
N TYR A 24 4.12 2.06 -6.63
CA TYR A 24 2.68 2.20 -6.47
C TYR A 24 2.31 3.33 -5.50
N VAL A 25 2.77 3.24 -4.25
CA VAL A 25 2.39 4.19 -3.21
C VAL A 25 2.90 5.60 -3.52
N GLU A 26 4.14 5.73 -3.99
CA GLU A 26 4.69 7.06 -4.26
C GLU A 26 4.06 7.72 -5.49
N LEU A 27 3.72 6.97 -6.54
CA LEU A 27 2.99 7.51 -7.70
C LEU A 27 1.54 7.86 -7.36
N ARG A 28 0.87 7.05 -6.54
CA ARG A 28 -0.48 7.37 -6.01
C ARG A 28 -0.47 8.62 -5.15
N ALA A 29 0.51 8.76 -4.28
CA ALA A 29 0.64 9.94 -3.44
C ALA A 29 0.95 11.19 -4.28
N LEU A 30 1.73 11.06 -5.36
CA LEU A 30 2.09 12.17 -6.23
C LEU A 30 0.97 12.61 -7.19
N ARG A 31 0.25 11.66 -7.79
CA ARG A 31 -0.65 11.91 -8.94
C ARG A 31 -2.08 11.44 -8.75
N GLY A 32 -2.39 10.79 -7.62
CA GLY A 32 -3.72 10.29 -7.31
C GLY A 32 -4.25 9.33 -8.36
N VAL A 33 -5.47 9.51 -8.83
CA VAL A 33 -6.08 8.69 -9.89
C VAL A 33 -5.26 8.69 -11.18
N SER A 34 -4.57 9.78 -11.49
CA SER A 34 -3.77 9.95 -12.70
C SER A 34 -2.39 9.28 -12.64
N TRP A 35 -2.11 8.48 -11.60
CA TRP A 35 -0.86 7.74 -11.47
C TRP A 35 -0.62 6.75 -12.63
N ILE A 36 -1.68 6.21 -13.22
CA ILE A 36 -1.62 5.28 -14.36
C ILE A 36 -0.98 5.96 -15.58
N ASP A 37 -1.09 7.28 -15.71
CA ASP A 37 -0.45 8.04 -16.79
C ASP A 37 1.08 8.06 -16.69
N ALA A 38 1.65 7.69 -15.55
CA ALA A 38 3.09 7.44 -15.43
C ALA A 38 3.51 6.11 -16.08
N LEU A 39 2.56 5.20 -16.32
CA LEU A 39 2.79 3.83 -16.80
C LEU A 39 2.53 3.66 -18.29
N LYS A 40 2.66 4.71 -19.12
CA LYS A 40 2.30 4.74 -20.56
C LYS A 40 2.77 3.56 -21.43
N THR A 41 3.66 2.70 -20.93
CA THR A 41 4.16 1.47 -21.58
C THR A 41 3.44 0.17 -21.13
N ALA A 42 2.78 0.13 -19.97
CA ALA A 42 2.19 -1.09 -19.38
C ALA A 42 0.84 -1.49 -20.00
N THR A 43 0.08 -0.50 -20.48
CA THR A 43 -1.31 -0.68 -20.95
C THR A 43 -1.45 -1.65 -22.13
N GLY A 44 -0.42 -1.76 -22.99
CA GLY A 44 -0.45 -2.67 -24.14
C GLY A 44 -0.38 -4.16 -23.79
N ARG A 45 0.30 -4.54 -22.69
CA ARG A 45 0.42 -5.96 -22.26
C ARG A 45 -0.79 -6.42 -21.45
N GLN A 46 -1.30 -5.56 -20.57
CA GLN A 46 -2.51 -5.84 -19.79
C GLN A 46 -3.72 -6.19 -20.67
N ALA A 47 -3.89 -5.51 -21.80
CA ALA A 47 -4.97 -5.78 -22.75
C ALA A 47 -4.86 -7.16 -23.44
N GLN A 48 -3.65 -7.71 -23.59
CA GLN A 48 -3.45 -9.04 -24.19
C GLN A 48 -3.75 -10.16 -23.18
N ASP A 49 -3.35 -9.97 -21.91
CA ASP A 49 -3.55 -10.99 -20.86
C ASP A 49 -4.99 -11.00 -20.32
N ALA A 50 -5.72 -9.88 -20.38
CA ALA A 50 -7.15 -9.82 -20.08
C ALA A 50 -8.01 -10.74 -20.97
N ALA A 51 -7.48 -11.22 -22.10
CA ALA A 51 -8.11 -12.23 -22.94
C ALA A 51 -8.14 -13.64 -22.29
N PHE A 52 -7.29 -13.90 -21.29
CA PHE A 52 -7.20 -15.18 -20.58
C PHE A 52 -7.92 -15.10 -19.23
N THR A 53 -9.25 -15.00 -19.26
CA THR A 53 -10.13 -14.88 -18.08
C THR A 53 -10.01 -16.01 -17.04
N HIS A 54 -9.42 -17.17 -17.40
CA HIS A 54 -9.22 -18.30 -16.50
C HIS A 54 -7.95 -18.19 -15.62
N MET A 55 -7.14 -17.14 -15.81
CA MET A 55 -5.93 -16.86 -15.01
C MET A 55 -6.08 -15.61 -14.13
N SER A 56 -7.32 -15.27 -13.72
CA SER A 56 -7.56 -14.12 -12.84
C SER A 56 -6.84 -14.32 -11.50
N SER A 57 -5.93 -13.41 -11.18
CA SER A 57 -5.22 -13.32 -9.89
C SER A 57 -5.35 -11.89 -9.35
N ALA A 58 -4.97 -11.66 -8.10
CA ALA A 58 -4.93 -10.31 -7.52
C ALA A 58 -4.08 -9.32 -8.35
N ASP A 59 -3.15 -9.84 -9.16
CA ASP A 59 -2.28 -9.05 -10.04
C ASP A 59 -2.91 -8.72 -11.40
N THR A 60 -4.05 -9.32 -11.77
CA THR A 60 -4.69 -9.09 -13.08
C THR A 60 -5.02 -7.60 -13.27
N ASP A 61 -5.49 -6.95 -12.22
CA ASP A 61 -5.86 -5.54 -12.22
C ASP A 61 -4.71 -4.61 -11.79
N ASN A 62 -3.51 -5.15 -11.52
CA ASN A 62 -2.33 -4.39 -11.13
C ASN A 62 -1.50 -4.01 -12.37
N PRO A 63 -1.49 -2.75 -12.83
CA PRO A 63 -0.73 -2.35 -14.02
C PRO A 63 0.79 -2.55 -13.85
N LEU A 64 1.31 -2.52 -12.62
CA LEU A 64 2.74 -2.72 -12.32
C LEU A 64 3.17 -4.19 -12.44
N ALA A 65 2.25 -5.14 -12.35
CA ALA A 65 2.55 -6.57 -12.54
C ALA A 65 3.02 -6.86 -13.97
N TYR A 66 2.60 -6.05 -14.95
CA TYR A 66 2.95 -6.18 -16.37
C TYR A 66 4.27 -5.50 -16.76
N LEU A 67 4.87 -4.76 -15.83
CA LEU A 67 6.20 -4.19 -16.01
C LEU A 67 7.26 -5.27 -15.74
N ASP A 68 8.18 -5.42 -16.70
CA ASP A 68 9.41 -6.14 -16.45
C ASP A 68 10.33 -5.32 -15.53
N TYR A 69 11.34 -6.00 -14.96
CA TYR A 69 12.27 -5.37 -14.03
C TYR A 69 12.95 -4.11 -14.60
N ARG A 70 13.29 -4.09 -15.89
CA ARG A 70 13.97 -2.94 -16.51
C ARG A 70 13.02 -1.75 -16.64
N GLN A 71 11.77 -2.00 -17.02
CA GLN A 71 10.73 -0.97 -17.06
C GLN A 71 10.44 -0.41 -15.66
N LEU A 72 10.38 -1.27 -14.64
CA LEU A 72 10.18 -0.86 -13.25
C LEU A 72 11.32 0.02 -12.73
N VAL A 73 12.58 -0.35 -13.02
CA VAL A 73 13.75 0.46 -12.67
C VAL A 73 13.73 1.81 -13.39
N SER A 74 13.37 1.85 -14.67
CA SER A 74 13.25 3.10 -15.44
C SER A 74 12.18 4.01 -14.83
N LEU A 75 11.01 3.46 -14.51
CA LEU A 75 9.91 4.21 -13.88
C LEU A 75 10.34 4.87 -12.56
N ILE A 76 11.09 4.12 -11.74
CA ILE A 76 11.61 4.61 -10.46
C ILE A 76 12.70 5.67 -10.68
N ASP A 77 13.56 5.51 -11.68
CA ASP A 77 14.58 6.53 -12.01
C ASP A 77 13.97 7.84 -12.54
N ASP A 78 12.89 7.74 -13.31
CA ASP A 78 12.10 8.89 -13.79
C ASP A 78 11.40 9.64 -12.63
N HIS A 79 11.18 8.96 -11.50
CA HIS A 79 10.54 9.50 -10.28
C HIS A 79 11.47 9.41 -9.06
N TRP A 80 12.77 9.64 -9.30
CA TRP A 80 13.80 9.51 -8.27
C TRP A 80 13.55 10.40 -7.06
N ASP A 81 13.01 11.61 -7.26
CA ASP A 81 12.73 12.55 -6.18
C ASP A 81 11.68 12.02 -5.18
N GLN A 82 10.79 11.14 -5.65
CA GLN A 82 9.77 10.52 -4.81
C GLN A 82 10.22 9.17 -4.25
N CYS A 83 10.98 8.38 -5.01
CA CYS A 83 11.33 7.01 -4.62
C CYS A 83 12.72 6.88 -3.98
N GLY A 84 13.64 7.81 -4.26
CA GLY A 84 15.06 7.69 -3.97
C GLY A 84 15.39 7.60 -2.48
N TYR A 85 14.54 8.15 -1.60
CA TYR A 85 14.70 8.02 -0.14
C TYR A 85 14.67 6.55 0.32
N ALA A 86 13.98 5.70 -0.44
CA ALA A 86 13.75 4.29 -0.11
C ALA A 86 14.80 3.36 -0.73
N LEU A 87 15.76 3.93 -1.47
CA LEU A 87 16.83 3.23 -2.15
C LEU A 87 18.19 3.63 -1.57
N ILE A 88 19.24 3.00 -2.10
CA ILE A 88 20.61 3.48 -1.91
C ILE A 88 20.88 4.70 -2.78
N GLU A 89 22.04 5.33 -2.59
CA GLU A 89 22.49 6.47 -3.41
C GLU A 89 22.38 6.16 -4.92
N ARG A 90 21.95 7.15 -5.72
CA ARG A 90 21.53 6.96 -7.12
C ARG A 90 22.63 6.33 -7.99
N GLN A 91 23.86 6.78 -7.87
CA GLN A 91 24.99 6.22 -8.61
C GLN A 91 25.28 4.78 -8.19
N ALA A 92 25.24 4.47 -6.89
CA ALA A 92 25.37 3.10 -6.38
C ALA A 92 24.22 2.20 -6.86
N TRP A 93 22.98 2.70 -6.87
CA TRP A 93 21.82 2.00 -7.40
C TRP A 93 21.97 1.69 -8.88
N ALA A 94 22.35 2.70 -9.68
CA ALA A 94 22.59 2.55 -11.11
C ALA A 94 23.70 1.52 -11.41
N GLY A 95 24.79 1.55 -10.65
CA GLY A 95 25.89 0.59 -10.77
C GLY A 95 25.46 -0.87 -10.53
N ARG A 96 24.52 -1.11 -9.63
CA ARG A 96 24.00 -2.46 -9.33
C ARG A 96 23.10 -3.05 -10.41
N GLN A 97 22.51 -2.22 -11.27
CA GLN A 97 21.53 -2.67 -12.25
C GLN A 97 22.12 -3.68 -13.25
N ILE A 98 23.39 -3.52 -13.63
CA ILE A 98 24.08 -4.44 -14.55
C ILE A 98 24.11 -5.86 -13.97
N GLU A 99 24.37 -5.96 -12.67
CA GLU A 99 24.47 -7.23 -11.96
C GLU A 99 23.09 -7.86 -11.74
N LEU A 100 22.13 -7.08 -11.26
CA LEU A 100 20.76 -7.53 -11.03
C LEU A 100 20.09 -7.99 -12.33
N ALA A 101 20.33 -7.30 -13.45
CA ALA A 101 19.83 -7.72 -14.76
C ALA A 101 20.37 -9.10 -15.19
N ARG A 102 21.64 -9.41 -14.88
CA ARG A 102 22.22 -10.74 -15.16
C ARG A 102 21.58 -11.84 -14.30
N ILE A 103 21.31 -11.54 -13.03
CA ILE A 103 20.59 -12.44 -12.13
C ILE A 103 19.16 -12.69 -12.66
N ARG A 104 18.42 -11.62 -12.97
CA ARG A 104 17.07 -11.70 -13.58
C ARG A 104 17.04 -12.55 -14.84
N HIS A 105 18.01 -12.36 -15.72
CA HIS A 105 18.10 -13.09 -16.97
C HIS A 105 18.27 -14.59 -16.75
N ARG A 106 19.08 -15.01 -15.75
CA ARG A 106 19.21 -16.44 -15.40
C ARG A 106 17.91 -17.00 -14.84
N ILE A 107 17.24 -16.27 -13.95
CA ILE A 107 15.94 -16.66 -13.39
C ILE A 107 14.91 -16.83 -14.50
N GLY A 108 14.78 -15.84 -15.40
CA GLY A 108 13.80 -15.86 -16.47
C GLY A 108 13.98 -17.00 -17.49
N HIS A 109 15.22 -17.49 -17.66
CA HIS A 109 15.53 -18.62 -18.54
C HIS A 109 15.64 -19.96 -17.79
N VAL A 110 15.29 -20.00 -16.49
CA VAL A 110 15.39 -21.19 -15.63
C VAL A 110 16.79 -21.81 -15.69
N ARG A 111 17.82 -20.96 -15.78
CA ARG A 111 19.23 -21.39 -15.82
C ARG A 111 19.76 -21.59 -14.41
N SER A 112 20.78 -22.45 -14.27
CA SER A 112 21.50 -22.62 -13.01
C SER A 112 22.00 -21.27 -12.47
N ALA A 113 21.72 -21.01 -11.19
CA ALA A 113 22.22 -19.83 -10.50
C ALA A 113 23.76 -19.88 -10.42
N HIS A 114 24.41 -18.72 -10.59
CA HIS A 114 25.82 -18.59 -10.26
C HIS A 114 25.99 -18.66 -8.75
N ARG A 115 27.15 -19.14 -8.28
CA ARG A 115 27.40 -19.31 -6.83
C ARG A 115 27.23 -18.01 -6.03
N ASP A 116 27.51 -16.87 -6.65
CA ASP A 116 27.48 -15.58 -5.95
C ASP A 116 26.14 -14.85 -6.07
N ASP A 117 25.20 -15.33 -6.90
CA ASP A 117 23.96 -14.60 -7.21
C ASP A 117 23.11 -14.32 -5.98
N LEU A 118 22.95 -15.34 -5.13
CA LEU A 118 22.14 -15.22 -3.92
C LEU A 118 22.73 -14.18 -2.97
N GLY A 119 24.05 -14.24 -2.69
CA GLY A 119 24.70 -13.31 -1.77
C GLY A 119 24.67 -11.86 -2.26
N ARG A 120 24.80 -11.66 -3.58
CA ARG A 120 24.70 -10.34 -4.23
C ARG A 120 23.30 -9.75 -4.12
N LEU A 121 22.28 -10.57 -4.34
CA LEU A 121 20.90 -10.17 -4.20
C LEU A 121 20.54 -9.89 -2.73
N GLU A 122 20.95 -10.75 -1.81
CA GLU A 122 20.75 -10.53 -0.39
C GLU A 122 21.44 -9.26 0.09
N GLN A 123 22.67 -8.98 -0.35
CA GLN A 123 23.33 -7.72 -0.04
C GLN A 123 22.51 -6.52 -0.53
N THR A 124 21.93 -6.61 -1.73
CA THR A 124 21.03 -5.57 -2.24
C THR A 124 19.80 -5.40 -1.36
N LEU A 125 19.16 -6.48 -0.93
CA LEU A 125 18.02 -6.41 -0.03
C LEU A 125 18.39 -5.82 1.34
N ARG A 126 19.56 -6.16 1.90
CA ARG A 126 20.06 -5.55 3.15
C ARG A 126 20.19 -4.04 3.03
N ASP A 127 20.77 -3.57 1.93
CA ASP A 127 21.00 -2.15 1.73
C ASP A 127 19.69 -1.36 1.50
N LEU A 128 18.60 -2.06 1.15
CA LEU A 128 17.25 -1.49 1.00
C LEU A 128 16.39 -1.57 2.28
N GLU A 129 16.82 -2.28 3.33
CA GLU A 129 16.05 -2.46 4.58
C GLU A 129 15.62 -1.12 5.18
N ARG A 130 16.56 -0.18 5.31
CA ARG A 130 16.28 1.14 5.89
C ARG A 130 15.24 1.91 5.08
N GLY A 131 15.38 1.92 3.76
CA GLY A 131 14.45 2.62 2.88
C GLY A 131 13.04 2.05 2.97
N ARG A 132 12.94 0.72 2.98
CA ARG A 132 11.68 0.00 3.16
C ARG A 132 11.01 0.28 4.50
N PHE A 133 11.78 0.30 5.59
CA PHE A 133 11.28 0.69 6.91
C PHE A 133 10.72 2.12 6.89
N ILE A 134 11.48 3.08 6.33
CA ILE A 134 11.05 4.48 6.26
C ILE A 134 9.72 4.60 5.50
N SER A 135 9.56 3.89 4.37
CA SER A 135 8.32 3.94 3.58
C SER A 135 7.09 3.47 4.35
N TYR A 136 7.20 2.38 5.11
CA TYR A 136 6.09 1.85 5.92
C TYR A 136 5.85 2.73 7.15
N ALA A 137 6.90 3.09 7.88
CA ALA A 137 6.74 3.84 9.10
C ALA A 137 6.23 5.28 8.83
N SER A 138 6.64 5.93 7.73
CA SER A 138 6.07 7.22 7.32
C SER A 138 4.61 7.12 6.88
N TYR A 139 4.19 5.96 6.33
CA TYR A 139 2.79 5.69 5.99
C TYR A 139 1.91 5.60 7.24
N ASN A 140 2.45 4.97 8.30
CA ASN A 140 1.75 4.78 9.57
C ASN A 140 1.94 5.94 10.56
N ARG A 141 2.81 6.91 10.26
CA ARG A 141 2.95 8.16 11.01
C ARG A 141 1.79 9.11 10.70
N ARG A 142 0.64 8.82 11.32
CA ARG A 142 -0.62 9.52 11.11
C ARG A 142 -0.84 10.58 12.18
N GLN A 143 -1.18 11.80 11.76
CA GLN A 143 -1.64 12.87 12.65
C GLN A 143 -3.12 13.18 12.40
N VAL A 144 -3.84 13.65 13.41
CA VAL A 144 -5.18 14.20 13.20
C VAL A 144 -5.00 15.65 12.77
N PRO A 145 -5.54 16.09 11.61
CA PRO A 145 -5.39 17.48 11.18
C PRO A 145 -6.08 18.41 12.18
N ASP A 146 -5.48 19.57 12.46
CA ASP A 146 -6.08 20.55 13.35
C ASP A 146 -7.28 21.21 12.65
N PRO A 147 -8.51 21.03 13.16
CA PRO A 147 -9.69 21.63 12.57
C PRO A 147 -9.79 23.14 12.79
N SER A 148 -8.81 23.81 13.41
CA SER A 148 -8.72 25.27 13.46
C SER A 148 -7.81 25.82 12.35
N GLU A 149 -6.85 25.03 11.87
CA GLU A 149 -5.87 25.43 10.85
C GLU A 149 -6.32 25.06 9.44
N HIS A 150 -7.08 23.98 9.28
CA HIS A 150 -7.49 23.45 7.97
C HIS A 150 -9.00 23.52 7.76
N ALA A 151 -9.40 23.80 6.52
CA ALA A 151 -10.80 23.96 6.12
C ALA A 151 -11.21 23.08 4.92
N ASP A 152 -10.32 22.19 4.47
CA ASP A 152 -10.58 21.27 3.36
C ASP A 152 -11.84 20.40 3.59
N PRO A 153 -12.46 19.86 2.52
CA PRO A 153 -13.68 19.06 2.63
C PRO A 153 -13.58 17.83 3.55
N VAL A 154 -12.40 17.21 3.70
CA VAL A 154 -12.23 16.05 4.57
C VAL A 154 -12.17 16.48 6.03
N THR A 155 -11.35 17.49 6.36
CA THR A 155 -11.27 18.06 7.72
C THR A 155 -12.62 18.64 8.15
N THR A 156 -13.24 19.46 7.31
CA THR A 156 -14.55 20.05 7.61
C THR A 156 -15.65 18.99 7.67
N GLY A 157 -15.65 18.04 6.74
CA GLY A 157 -16.65 16.99 6.66
C GLY A 157 -16.61 16.04 7.84
N TRP A 158 -15.41 15.54 8.17
CA TRP A 158 -15.26 14.37 9.05
C TRP A 158 -14.66 14.70 10.41
N VAL A 159 -13.66 15.58 10.48
CA VAL A 159 -13.09 15.99 11.78
C VAL A 159 -14.03 16.95 12.50
N ARG A 160 -14.58 17.95 11.78
CA ARG A 160 -15.62 18.85 12.32
C ARG A 160 -17.04 18.28 12.23
N ARG A 161 -17.21 17.07 11.66
CA ARG A 161 -18.50 16.37 11.54
C ARG A 161 -19.60 17.17 10.82
N ARG A 162 -19.24 17.90 9.76
CA ARG A 162 -20.22 18.67 8.95
C ARG A 162 -20.69 17.93 7.70
N HIS A 163 -20.08 16.79 7.36
CA HIS A 163 -20.54 15.97 6.25
C HIS A 163 -21.91 15.33 6.61
N PRO A 164 -22.90 15.28 5.70
CA PRO A 164 -24.22 14.70 5.99
C PRO A 164 -24.15 13.28 6.54
N THR A 165 -23.30 12.42 5.95
CA THR A 165 -23.08 11.05 6.43
C THR A 165 -22.40 11.03 7.81
N ALA A 166 -21.47 11.95 8.09
CA ALA A 166 -20.82 12.01 9.40
C ALA A 166 -21.83 12.37 10.52
N GLN A 167 -22.70 13.34 10.26
CA GLN A 167 -23.76 13.75 11.20
C GLN A 167 -24.76 12.61 11.48
N ARG A 168 -25.11 11.86 10.42
CA ARG A 168 -26.04 10.72 10.52
C ARG A 168 -25.41 9.51 11.19
N LEU A 169 -24.20 9.12 10.80
CA LEU A 169 -23.64 7.81 11.11
C LEU A 169 -22.72 7.77 12.33
N ILE A 170 -21.90 8.79 12.63
CA ILE A 170 -20.86 8.63 13.68
C ILE A 170 -21.49 8.25 15.03
N ALA A 171 -22.51 8.99 15.46
CA ALA A 171 -23.20 8.71 16.72
C ALA A 171 -24.10 7.47 16.66
N HIS A 172 -24.62 7.12 15.48
CA HIS A 172 -25.41 5.90 15.30
C HIS A 172 -24.51 4.67 15.38
N ALA A 173 -23.40 4.66 14.63
CA ALA A 173 -22.42 3.59 14.56
C ALA A 173 -21.78 3.28 15.91
N GLN A 174 -21.41 4.32 16.66
CA GLN A 174 -20.85 4.14 17.99
C GLN A 174 -21.86 3.52 18.96
N ARG A 175 -23.15 3.87 18.85
CA ARG A 175 -24.20 3.37 19.76
C ARG A 175 -24.76 2.01 19.38
N GLN A 176 -24.88 1.70 18.09
CA GLN A 176 -25.57 0.49 17.61
C GLN A 176 -24.61 -0.61 17.17
N TYR A 177 -23.42 -0.24 16.67
CA TYR A 177 -22.47 -1.18 16.10
C TYR A 177 -21.13 -1.18 16.83
N GLU A 178 -21.00 -0.39 17.90
CA GLU A 178 -19.75 -0.14 18.63
C GLU A 178 -18.56 0.17 17.70
N THR A 179 -18.85 0.86 16.60
CA THR A 179 -17.89 1.15 15.55
C THR A 179 -17.42 2.59 15.70
N ARG A 180 -16.10 2.78 15.74
CA ARG A 180 -15.45 4.09 15.85
C ARG A 180 -14.68 4.40 14.56
N LEU A 181 -14.95 5.58 14.00
CA LEU A 181 -14.17 6.17 12.92
C LEU A 181 -13.03 7.02 13.49
N ARG A 182 -11.84 6.87 12.91
CA ARG A 182 -10.70 7.78 13.08
C ARG A 182 -10.27 8.28 11.72
N ILE A 183 -10.15 9.60 11.60
CA ILE A 183 -9.53 10.24 10.44
C ILE A 183 -8.13 10.67 10.82
N GLY A 184 -7.17 10.37 9.95
CA GLY A 184 -5.80 10.83 10.08
C GLY A 184 -5.21 11.18 8.72
N ILE A 185 -4.07 11.86 8.75
CA ILE A 185 -3.28 12.19 7.57
C ILE A 185 -1.83 11.79 7.80
N SER A 186 -1.18 11.23 6.79
CA SER A 186 0.25 10.91 6.81
C SER A 186 0.96 11.62 5.66
N LYS A 187 2.25 11.89 5.83
CA LYS A 187 3.10 12.56 4.84
C LYS A 187 4.16 11.58 4.31
N ARG A 188 4.31 11.50 2.99
CA ARG A 188 5.41 10.77 2.35
C ARG A 188 6.74 11.47 2.60
N PRO A 189 7.88 10.75 2.64
CA PRO A 189 9.17 11.35 2.98
C PRO A 189 9.61 12.49 2.06
N CYS A 190 9.28 12.40 0.76
CA CYS A 190 9.59 13.44 -0.23
C CYS A 190 8.71 14.70 -0.13
N ALA A 191 7.62 14.66 0.64
CA ALA A 191 6.63 15.74 0.71
C ALA A 191 6.90 16.71 1.87
N ARG A 192 6.27 17.89 1.80
CA ARG A 192 6.26 18.90 2.87
C ARG A 192 4.84 19.07 3.39
N TRP A 193 4.68 19.47 4.64
CA TRP A 193 3.37 19.86 5.15
C TRP A 193 2.98 21.20 4.52
N PRO A 194 1.91 21.24 3.71
CA PRO A 194 1.37 22.47 3.17
C PRO A 194 0.48 23.16 4.22
N GLN A 195 0.14 24.42 3.96
CA GLN A 195 -0.86 25.13 4.75
C GLN A 195 -2.28 24.64 4.43
N ASP A 196 -2.55 24.36 3.16
CA ASP A 196 -3.80 23.75 2.69
C ASP A 196 -3.58 22.28 2.37
N LEU A 197 -4.43 21.41 2.91
CA LEU A 197 -4.36 19.97 2.73
C LEU A 197 -5.08 19.51 1.45
N ALA A 198 -5.85 20.37 0.80
CA ALA A 198 -6.44 20.08 -0.51
C ALA A 198 -5.36 20.13 -1.62
N ASP A 199 -5.52 19.27 -2.63
CA ASP A 199 -4.63 19.18 -3.80
C ASP A 199 -3.14 19.02 -3.43
N ALA A 200 -2.85 18.31 -2.34
CA ALA A 200 -1.52 18.26 -1.72
C ALA A 200 -0.76 16.97 -2.09
N PRO A 201 0.22 17.00 -3.02
CA PRO A 201 0.94 15.81 -3.42
C PRO A 201 1.80 15.25 -2.27
N GLY A 202 1.80 13.93 -2.13
CA GLY A 202 2.56 13.24 -1.10
C GLY A 202 1.90 13.23 0.28
N LEU A 203 0.65 13.67 0.41
CA LEU A 203 -0.16 13.43 1.60
C LEU A 203 -1.21 12.35 1.34
N LEU A 204 -1.47 11.55 2.37
CA LEU A 204 -2.47 10.47 2.33
C LEU A 204 -3.46 10.63 3.49
N TRP A 205 -4.74 10.62 3.17
CA TRP A 205 -5.84 10.55 4.11
C TRP A 205 -6.10 9.09 4.50
N HIS A 206 -6.37 8.86 5.79
CA HIS A 206 -6.68 7.56 6.36
C HIS A 206 -8.02 7.64 7.08
N ALA A 207 -8.95 6.78 6.68
CA ALA A 207 -10.23 6.57 7.34
C ALA A 207 -10.25 5.17 7.95
N ASP A 208 -9.98 5.08 9.26
CA ASP A 208 -9.89 3.83 9.99
C ASP A 208 -11.18 3.57 10.78
N PHE A 209 -11.72 2.37 10.62
CA PHE A 209 -12.90 1.87 11.30
C PHE A 209 -12.50 0.77 12.27
N TYR A 210 -12.72 1.04 13.56
CA TYR A 210 -12.49 0.08 14.64
C TYR A 210 -13.83 -0.43 15.14
N MET A 211 -14.00 -1.74 15.08
CA MET A 211 -15.16 -2.46 15.59
C MET A 211 -14.75 -3.20 16.87
N ARG A 212 -15.67 -3.43 17.80
CA ARG A 212 -15.37 -4.19 19.02
C ARG A 212 -15.82 -5.64 18.90
N GLU A 213 -17.12 -5.84 18.70
CA GLU A 213 -17.73 -7.19 18.66
C GLU A 213 -18.09 -7.64 17.23
N ARG A 214 -17.69 -6.86 16.22
CA ARG A 214 -18.01 -7.12 14.82
C ARG A 214 -16.73 -7.35 14.03
N THR A 215 -16.79 -8.28 13.09
CA THR A 215 -15.70 -8.55 12.15
C THR A 215 -16.09 -8.11 10.75
N ILE A 216 -15.09 -7.76 9.95
CA ILE A 216 -15.25 -7.42 8.54
C ILE A 216 -14.92 -8.61 7.64
N ASP A 217 -15.75 -8.84 6.63
CA ASP A 217 -15.38 -9.69 5.50
C ASP A 217 -14.85 -8.79 4.37
N LEU A 218 -13.53 -8.80 4.18
CA LEU A 218 -12.87 -7.95 3.18
C LEU A 218 -13.27 -8.30 1.75
N ARG A 219 -13.58 -9.57 1.46
CA ARG A 219 -14.05 -9.97 0.12
C ARG A 219 -15.42 -9.37 -0.14
N ARG A 220 -16.34 -9.48 0.82
CA ARG A 220 -17.66 -8.87 0.71
C ARG A 220 -17.57 -7.36 0.60
N LEU A 221 -16.74 -6.73 1.44
CA LEU A 221 -16.53 -5.29 1.43
C LEU A 221 -15.95 -4.79 0.10
N TRP A 222 -14.93 -5.48 -0.44
CA TRP A 222 -14.30 -5.10 -1.70
C TRP A 222 -15.27 -5.10 -2.90
N HIS A 223 -16.22 -6.04 -2.90
CA HIS A 223 -17.23 -6.18 -3.94
C HIS A 223 -18.55 -5.47 -3.62
N ASP A 224 -18.64 -4.75 -2.49
CA ASP A 224 -19.79 -3.91 -2.20
C ASP A 224 -19.87 -2.78 -3.23
N SER A 225 -21.08 -2.45 -3.70
CA SER A 225 -21.25 -1.45 -4.76
C SER A 225 -20.71 -0.08 -4.36
N ALA A 226 -20.86 0.32 -3.09
CA ALA A 226 -20.37 1.61 -2.64
C ALA A 226 -18.84 1.65 -2.58
N VAL A 227 -18.19 0.50 -2.31
CA VAL A 227 -16.73 0.39 -2.38
C VAL A 227 -16.26 0.38 -3.83
N ALA A 228 -16.95 -0.37 -4.71
CA ALA A 228 -16.66 -0.43 -6.14
C ALA A 228 -16.64 0.98 -6.77
N ASP A 229 -17.59 1.85 -6.41
CA ASP A 229 -17.67 3.23 -6.91
C ASP A 229 -16.47 4.10 -6.51
N ILE A 230 -15.84 3.82 -5.36
CA ILE A 230 -14.69 4.59 -4.85
C ILE A 230 -13.33 3.93 -5.10
N GLN A 231 -13.31 2.71 -5.67
CA GLN A 231 -12.08 1.99 -5.99
C GLN A 231 -11.05 2.82 -6.79
N PRO A 232 -11.43 3.68 -7.75
CA PRO A 232 -10.45 4.54 -8.44
C PRO A 232 -9.67 5.44 -7.49
N LEU A 233 -10.33 6.03 -6.47
CA LEU A 233 -9.73 6.93 -5.48
C LEU A 233 -8.91 6.17 -4.42
N LEU A 234 -9.18 4.88 -4.21
CA LEU A 234 -8.52 4.07 -3.20
C LEU A 234 -7.05 3.77 -3.55
N VAL A 235 -6.17 4.21 -2.65
CA VAL A 235 -4.77 3.77 -2.60
C VAL A 235 -4.71 2.38 -1.96
N HIS A 236 -5.26 2.22 -0.77
CA HIS A 236 -5.32 0.91 -0.12
C HIS A 236 -6.62 0.70 0.64
N LEU A 237 -7.02 -0.57 0.74
CA LEU A 237 -7.95 -1.07 1.73
C LEU A 237 -7.16 -2.00 2.66
N LEU A 238 -6.94 -1.56 3.88
CA LEU A 238 -6.04 -2.18 4.84
C LEU A 238 -6.80 -2.79 6.01
N ALA A 239 -6.32 -3.90 6.56
CA ALA A 239 -6.89 -4.47 7.77
C ALA A 239 -5.83 -5.14 8.64
N ASP A 240 -5.55 -4.54 9.79
CA ASP A 240 -4.58 -5.06 10.77
C ASP A 240 -5.10 -6.33 11.43
N ASN A 241 -6.41 -6.39 11.69
CA ASN A 241 -7.13 -7.46 12.36
C ASN A 241 -8.60 -7.50 11.92
N PRO A 242 -9.41 -8.53 12.26
CA PRO A 242 -10.76 -8.66 11.71
C PRO A 242 -11.71 -7.56 12.20
N TRP A 243 -11.33 -6.86 13.27
CA TRP A 243 -12.09 -5.79 13.90
C TRP A 243 -11.60 -4.40 13.45
N HIS A 244 -10.70 -4.34 12.47
CA HIS A 244 -10.18 -3.11 11.91
C HIS A 244 -10.26 -3.15 10.38
N VAL A 245 -10.68 -2.05 9.78
CA VAL A 245 -10.46 -1.79 8.35
C VAL A 245 -10.17 -0.31 8.14
N GLY A 246 -9.15 -0.01 7.34
CA GLY A 246 -8.73 1.32 6.97
C GLY A 246 -8.82 1.53 5.47
N PHE A 247 -9.25 2.73 5.07
CA PHE A 247 -9.27 3.17 3.69
C PHE A 247 -8.27 4.32 3.55
N THR A 248 -7.38 4.21 2.56
CA THR A 248 -6.40 5.24 2.29
C THR A 248 -6.69 5.91 0.95
N PHE A 249 -6.73 7.23 0.99
CA PHE A 249 -6.92 8.10 -0.16
C PHE A 249 -5.72 9.05 -0.26
N THR A 250 -5.47 9.57 -1.45
CA THR A 250 -4.47 10.62 -1.63
C THR A 250 -5.12 12.00 -1.44
N ALA A 251 -4.34 12.99 -1.02
CA ALA A 251 -4.83 14.37 -0.89
C ALA A 251 -4.74 15.17 -2.20
N VAL A 252 -4.16 14.61 -3.27
CA VAL A 252 -4.10 15.25 -4.60
C VAL A 252 -5.33 14.99 -5.47
N ASP A 253 -6.15 14.00 -5.11
CA ASP A 253 -7.45 13.80 -5.75
C ASP A 253 -8.44 14.87 -5.28
N ASP A 254 -9.52 15.05 -6.05
CA ASP A 254 -10.59 16.01 -5.71
C ASP A 254 -11.07 15.82 -4.26
N ALA A 255 -10.88 16.86 -3.44
CA ALA A 255 -11.08 16.74 -2.01
C ALA A 255 -12.54 16.48 -1.62
N GLN A 256 -13.51 16.92 -2.42
CA GLN A 256 -14.91 16.63 -2.19
C GLN A 256 -15.22 15.16 -2.50
N ALA A 257 -14.72 14.65 -3.63
CA ALA A 257 -14.84 13.23 -3.99
C ALA A 257 -14.19 12.32 -2.94
N VAL A 258 -13.04 12.69 -2.39
CA VAL A 258 -12.41 11.97 -1.27
C VAL A 258 -13.29 12.02 -0.02
N SER A 259 -13.85 13.18 0.33
CA SER A 259 -14.75 13.32 1.49
C SER A 259 -16.02 12.47 1.34
N ASP A 260 -16.61 12.44 0.15
CA ASP A 260 -17.79 11.63 -0.16
C ASP A 260 -17.43 10.13 -0.15
N ALA A 261 -16.24 9.77 -0.63
CA ALA A 261 -15.73 8.40 -0.62
C ALA A 261 -15.55 7.84 0.79
N VAL A 262 -15.12 8.66 1.77
CA VAL A 262 -15.12 8.27 3.19
C VAL A 262 -16.56 7.95 3.66
N GLY A 263 -17.56 8.65 3.14
CA GLY A 263 -18.97 8.39 3.40
C GLY A 263 -19.43 7.04 2.88
N ALA A 264 -19.15 6.77 1.60
CA ALA A 264 -19.44 5.49 0.96
C ALA A 264 -18.75 4.32 1.69
N ALA A 265 -17.48 4.48 2.05
CA ALA A 265 -16.73 3.51 2.83
C ALA A 265 -17.38 3.24 4.20
N PHE A 266 -17.86 4.28 4.89
CA PHE A 266 -18.51 4.12 6.19
C PHE A 266 -19.81 3.31 6.09
N ASP A 267 -20.70 3.66 5.17
CA ASP A 267 -21.94 2.90 4.96
C ASP A 267 -21.62 1.43 4.61
N ALA A 268 -20.67 1.19 3.69
CA ALA A 268 -20.25 -0.16 3.30
C ALA A 268 -19.67 -0.98 4.47
N VAL A 269 -18.85 -0.38 5.32
CA VAL A 269 -18.30 -1.04 6.52
C VAL A 269 -19.41 -1.48 7.46
N LEU A 270 -20.43 -0.65 7.70
CA LEU A 270 -21.54 -1.01 8.57
C LEU A 270 -22.39 -2.15 8.00
N LEU A 271 -22.59 -2.15 6.67
CA LEU A 271 -23.35 -3.18 5.94
C LEU A 271 -22.61 -4.52 5.83
N CYS A 272 -21.28 -4.48 5.71
CA CYS A 272 -20.43 -5.65 5.52
C CYS A 272 -19.86 -6.22 6.82
N SER A 273 -19.97 -5.49 7.93
CA SER A 273 -19.58 -6.00 9.25
C SER A 273 -20.65 -6.91 9.85
N GLY A 274 -20.21 -7.97 10.52
CA GLY A 274 -21.07 -8.98 11.14
C GLY A 274 -20.57 -9.39 12.51
N VAL A 275 -21.47 -9.88 13.36
CA VAL A 275 -21.09 -10.43 14.67
C VAL A 275 -20.40 -11.77 14.46
N GLY A 276 -19.23 -11.97 15.06
CA GLY A 276 -18.54 -13.24 14.98
C GLY A 276 -17.20 -13.27 15.71
N LEU A 277 -16.98 -14.32 16.50
CA LEU A 277 -15.67 -14.67 17.06
C LEU A 277 -14.92 -15.53 16.03
N ARG A 278 -13.66 -15.21 15.77
CA ARG A 278 -12.80 -16.03 14.91
C ARG A 278 -11.76 -16.73 15.77
N ASP A 279 -11.66 -18.05 15.62
CA ASP A 279 -10.52 -18.82 16.09
C ASP A 279 -9.26 -18.56 15.23
N ASP A 280 -8.12 -19.11 15.64
CA ASP A 280 -6.83 -18.91 14.96
C ASP A 280 -6.79 -19.45 13.51
N ASP A 281 -7.55 -20.51 13.22
CA ASP A 281 -7.67 -21.06 11.86
C ASP A 281 -8.51 -20.14 10.96
N GLN A 282 -9.53 -19.49 11.52
CA GLN A 282 -10.32 -18.47 10.83
C GLN A 282 -9.52 -17.18 10.61
N TRP A 283 -8.60 -16.84 11.52
CA TRP A 283 -7.66 -15.73 11.35
C TRP A 283 -6.72 -15.95 10.16
N THR A 284 -6.06 -17.11 10.10
CA THR A 284 -5.15 -17.45 9.00
C THR A 284 -5.88 -17.48 7.65
N ARG A 285 -7.05 -18.12 7.60
CA ARG A 285 -7.90 -18.12 6.39
C ARG A 285 -8.38 -16.74 5.99
N TRP A 286 -8.66 -15.84 6.94
CA TRP A 286 -9.04 -14.47 6.62
C TRP A 286 -7.90 -13.69 5.98
N ARG A 287 -6.69 -13.81 6.53
CA ARG A 287 -5.51 -13.15 5.98
C ARG A 287 -5.20 -13.63 4.55
N HIS A 288 -5.24 -14.94 4.31
CA HIS A 288 -5.06 -15.48 2.96
C HIS A 288 -6.15 -15.02 1.99
N ARG A 289 -7.40 -14.95 2.43
CA ARG A 289 -8.48 -14.43 1.58
C ARG A 289 -8.27 -12.98 1.16
N ALA A 290 -7.54 -12.18 1.94
CA ALA A 290 -7.26 -10.79 1.61
C ALA A 290 -6.20 -10.65 0.50
N SER A 291 -5.15 -11.48 0.53
CA SER A 291 -4.04 -11.42 -0.45
C SER A 291 -4.48 -11.77 -1.88
N ASP A 292 -5.60 -12.47 -2.03
CA ASP A 292 -6.09 -12.97 -3.31
C ASP A 292 -7.16 -12.06 -3.95
N LEU A 293 -7.48 -10.91 -3.34
CA LEU A 293 -8.56 -10.03 -3.81
C LEU A 293 -8.10 -9.04 -4.89
N ASP A 294 -7.19 -8.16 -4.52
CA ASP A 294 -6.69 -7.06 -5.36
C ASP A 294 -5.40 -6.56 -4.71
N TYR A 295 -4.45 -6.09 -5.52
CA TYR A 295 -3.17 -5.56 -5.05
C TYR A 295 -3.30 -4.37 -4.07
N ARG A 296 -4.44 -3.67 -4.05
CA ARG A 296 -4.76 -2.59 -3.11
C ARG A 296 -5.24 -3.08 -1.75
N VAL A 297 -5.62 -4.36 -1.65
CA VAL A 297 -6.17 -4.96 -0.44
C VAL A 297 -5.06 -5.69 0.30
N ALA A 298 -4.79 -5.30 1.54
CA ALA A 298 -3.78 -5.96 2.36
C ALA A 298 -4.26 -6.18 3.80
N ALA A 299 -3.93 -7.35 4.34
CA ALA A 299 -4.27 -7.71 5.72
C ALA A 299 -3.03 -8.15 6.52
N ALA A 300 -2.89 -7.61 7.73
CA ALA A 300 -1.80 -7.89 8.67
C ALA A 300 -0.41 -7.83 7.99
N GLY A 301 -0.22 -6.82 7.14
CA GLY A 301 0.99 -6.60 6.36
C GLY A 301 1.85 -5.45 6.89
N PRO A 302 3.01 -5.19 6.29
CA PRO A 302 3.89 -4.10 6.73
C PRO A 302 3.24 -2.71 6.66
N TRP A 303 2.40 -2.46 5.65
CA TRP A 303 1.62 -1.23 5.51
C TRP A 303 0.68 -0.94 6.69
N THR A 304 0.33 -1.96 7.47
CA THR A 304 -0.54 -1.84 8.66
C THR A 304 0.21 -1.93 10.00
N THR A 305 1.38 -2.57 10.01
CA THR A 305 2.01 -3.02 11.27
C THR A 305 3.35 -2.38 11.57
N ILE A 306 4.05 -1.84 10.56
CA ILE A 306 5.36 -1.23 10.76
C ILE A 306 5.21 0.27 10.99
N ASP A 307 5.62 0.71 12.17
CA ASP A 307 5.69 2.11 12.58
C ASP A 307 7.09 2.48 13.09
N GLU A 308 7.24 3.71 13.57
CA GLU A 308 8.50 4.23 14.10
C GLU A 308 9.03 3.51 15.34
N ASN A 309 8.18 2.75 16.05
CA ASN A 309 8.54 1.98 17.24
C ASN A 309 8.81 0.50 16.91
N THR A 310 8.65 0.10 15.65
CA THR A 310 8.86 -1.28 15.21
C THR A 310 10.34 -1.54 14.94
N VAL A 311 11.19 -1.27 15.93
CA VAL A 311 12.63 -1.54 15.88
C VAL A 311 13.04 -2.33 17.14
N PRO A 312 13.96 -3.30 17.02
CA PRO A 312 14.67 -3.65 15.81
C PRO A 312 13.83 -4.55 14.87
N VAL A 313 14.04 -4.46 13.55
CA VAL A 313 13.25 -5.21 12.56
C VAL A 313 14.04 -5.59 11.29
N SER A 314 13.78 -6.78 10.75
CA SER A 314 14.23 -7.23 9.43
C SER A 314 13.05 -7.49 8.51
N LEU A 315 12.91 -6.70 7.44
CA LEU A 315 11.74 -6.73 6.56
C LEU A 315 11.94 -7.64 5.34
N PHE A 316 13.17 -7.82 4.87
CA PHE A 316 13.50 -8.80 3.83
C PHE A 316 13.93 -10.14 4.41
N GLY A 317 14.42 -10.17 5.66
CA GLY A 317 15.00 -11.37 6.25
C GLY A 317 16.26 -11.83 5.52
N ALA A 318 17.00 -10.90 4.91
CA ALA A 318 18.22 -11.15 4.14
C ALA A 318 19.50 -11.00 5.00
N GLY A 319 19.36 -10.86 6.33
CA GLY A 319 20.46 -10.62 7.28
C GLY A 319 20.82 -9.14 7.45
N GLY A 320 19.91 -8.23 7.08
CA GLY A 320 19.97 -6.80 7.40
C GLY A 320 18.86 -6.47 8.38
N GLU A 321 19.08 -5.43 9.19
CA GLU A 321 18.17 -5.03 10.25
C GLU A 321 18.19 -3.51 10.40
N VAL A 322 17.05 -2.95 10.77
CA VAL A 322 16.93 -1.57 11.22
C VAL A 322 16.93 -1.58 12.74
N GLU A 323 18.05 -1.22 13.36
CA GLU A 323 18.24 -1.30 14.81
C GLU A 323 17.59 -0.14 15.57
N SER A 324 17.49 1.03 14.93
CA SER A 324 16.89 2.23 15.52
C SER A 324 16.17 3.06 14.47
N THR A 325 15.17 3.82 14.92
CA THR A 325 14.37 4.70 14.08
C THR A 325 15.26 5.76 13.43
N PRO A 326 15.34 5.83 12.09
CA PRO A 326 16.13 6.84 11.42
C PRO A 326 15.57 8.26 11.69
N PRO A 327 16.44 9.29 11.82
CA PRO A 327 15.98 10.67 11.77
C PRO A 327 15.43 10.98 10.37
N TRP A 328 14.26 11.63 10.31
CA TRP A 328 13.51 11.93 9.09
C TRP A 328 12.93 13.34 9.05
#